data_AF-A0A382NU54-F1
#
_entry.id   AF-A0A382NU54-F1
#
_cell.length_a   1.000
_cell.length_b   1.000
_cell.length_c   1.000
_cell.angle_alpha   90.00
_cell.angle_beta   90.00
_cell.angle_gamma   90.00
#
_symmetry.space_group_name_H-M   'P 1'
#
loop_
_entity.id
_entity.type
_entity.pdbx_description
1 polymer ?
#
loop_
_entity_poly.entity_id
_entity_poly.type
_entity_poly.pdbx_seq_one_letter_code
_entity_poly.pdbx_strand_id
1 'polypeptide(L)'
;MKKVKKILIFAVLILFSNNTMSANNTTIYDHSLIDIDGNSIDLSVFKGKPLLLINTASRCGFTPQYEGLQKLFTEYRKTDLTIIATTSNSFNQEYS
;
A
#
# COMPACT_ATOMS: atom_id res chain seq x y z
N MET A 1 -17.80 53.93 12.03
CA MET A 1 -17.22 53.38 10.77
C MET A 1 -15.94 52.57 10.97
N LYS A 2 -14.93 53.03 11.74
CA LYS A 2 -13.65 52.30 11.92
C LYS A 2 -13.79 50.91 12.61
N LYS A 3 -14.68 50.77 13.60
CA LYS A 3 -14.97 49.48 14.27
C LYS A 3 -15.67 48.47 13.33
N VAL A 4 -16.63 48.94 12.54
CA VAL A 4 -17.33 48.11 11.53
C VAL A 4 -16.38 47.63 10.44
N LYS A 5 -15.46 48.49 9.96
CA LYS A 5 -14.40 48.10 9.01
C LYS A 5 -13.45 47.04 9.60
N LYS A 6 -13.07 47.16 10.88
CA LYS A 6 -12.24 46.14 11.56
C LYS A 6 -12.96 44.81 11.73
N ILE A 7 -14.25 44.82 12.05
CA ILE A 7 -15.08 43.61 12.14
C ILE A 7 -15.22 42.95 10.77
N LEU A 8 -15.43 43.74 9.71
CA LEU A 8 -15.49 43.22 8.34
C LEU A 8 -14.17 42.57 7.91
N ILE A 9 -13.03 43.21 8.20
CA ILE A 9 -11.69 42.67 7.90
C ILE A 9 -11.44 41.36 8.64
N PHE A 10 -11.84 41.26 9.91
CA PHE A 10 -11.68 40.05 10.71
C PHE A 10 -12.60 38.91 10.21
N ALA A 11 -13.83 39.22 9.78
CA ALA A 11 -14.74 38.24 9.19
C ALA A 11 -14.25 37.70 7.85
N VAL A 12 -13.63 38.54 7.01
CA VAL A 12 -13.03 38.13 5.74
C VAL A 12 -11.82 37.21 5.96
N LEU A 13 -11.00 37.47 6.98
CA LEU A 13 -9.86 36.60 7.34
C LEU A 13 -10.27 35.19 7.79
N ILE A 14 -11.43 35.05 8.45
CA ILE A 14 -11.96 33.74 8.87
C ILE A 14 -12.43 32.92 7.65
N LEU A 15 -12.94 33.56 6.60
CA LEU A 15 -13.39 32.89 5.37
C LEU A 15 -12.25 32.28 4.53
N PHE A 16 -11.00 32.72 4.73
CA PHE A 16 -9.83 32.16 4.04
C PHE A 16 -9.11 31.04 4.82
N SER A 17 -9.60 30.64 5.99
CA SER A 17 -8.88 29.68 6.86
C SER A 17 -9.20 28.19 6.61
N ASN A 18 -9.95 27.85 5.56
CA ASN A 18 -10.17 26.45 5.20
C ASN A 18 -8.99 25.90 4.38
N ASN A 19 -7.85 25.70 5.04
CA ASN A 19 -6.85 24.77 4.52
C ASN A 19 -7.44 23.37 4.72
N THR A 20 -8.08 22.83 3.68
CA THR A 20 -8.40 21.40 3.62
C THR A 20 -7.09 20.65 3.65
N MET A 21 -6.72 20.14 4.82
CA MET A 21 -5.62 19.19 4.96
C MET A 21 -6.03 17.94 4.19
N SER A 22 -5.56 17.83 2.94
CA SER A 22 -5.78 16.65 2.12
C SER A 22 -5.01 15.50 2.78
N ALA A 23 -5.72 14.69 3.55
CA ALA A 23 -5.21 13.39 3.95
C ALA A 23 -5.15 12.56 2.68
N ASN A 24 -3.95 12.41 2.11
CA ASN A 24 -3.67 11.43 1.07
C ASN A 24 -3.85 10.04 1.70
N ASN A 25 -5.10 9.57 1.72
CA ASN A 25 -5.49 8.25 2.22
C ASN A 25 -5.16 7.16 1.19
N THR A 26 -3.96 7.22 0.60
CA THR A 26 -3.50 6.19 -0.33
C THR A 26 -3.13 4.95 0.48
N THR A 27 -3.73 3.85 0.09
CA THR A 27 -3.55 2.52 0.67
C THR A 27 -2.96 1.58 -0.37
N ILE A 28 -2.48 0.42 0.07
CA ILE A 28 -2.04 -0.63 -0.84
C ILE A 28 -3.13 -1.03 -1.86
N TYR A 29 -4.41 -0.85 -1.52
CA TYR A 29 -5.56 -1.22 -2.34
C TYR A 29 -5.84 -0.25 -3.49
N ASP A 30 -5.10 0.86 -3.58
CA ASP A 30 -5.19 1.82 -4.69
C ASP A 30 -4.19 1.50 -5.82
N HIS A 31 -3.53 0.33 -5.74
CA HIS A 31 -2.49 -0.11 -6.65
C HIS A 31 -2.82 -1.45 -7.31
N SER A 32 -2.15 -1.72 -8.44
CA SER A 32 -2.18 -2.99 -9.14
C SER A 32 -0.77 -3.57 -9.27
N LEU A 33 -0.66 -4.89 -9.33
CA LEU A 33 0.57 -5.62 -9.66
C LEU A 33 0.43 -6.33 -11.01
N ILE A 34 1.57 -6.72 -11.58
CA ILE A 34 1.62 -7.66 -12.71
C ILE A 34 2.08 -9.00 -12.13
N ASP A 35 1.35 -10.07 -12.41
CA ASP A 35 1.73 -11.41 -11.98
C ASP A 35 2.83 -12.02 -12.87
N ILE A 36 3.28 -13.22 -12.52
CA ILE A 36 4.36 -13.91 -13.23
C ILE A 36 3.98 -14.30 -14.67
N ASP A 37 2.69 -14.38 -14.97
CA ASP A 37 2.14 -14.69 -16.29
C ASP A 37 1.84 -13.42 -17.11
N GLY A 38 2.09 -12.23 -16.55
CA GLY A 38 1.89 -10.93 -17.20
C GLY A 38 0.50 -10.34 -17.04
N ASN A 39 -0.39 -10.94 -16.24
CA ASN A 39 -1.73 -10.39 -16.00
C ASN A 39 -1.71 -9.28 -14.95
N SER A 40 -2.60 -8.30 -15.10
CA SER A 40 -2.80 -7.28 -14.08
C SER A 40 -3.69 -7.79 -12.96
N ILE A 41 -3.23 -7.63 -11.72
CA ILE A 41 -3.98 -7.91 -10.49
C ILE A 41 -4.22 -6.59 -9.77
N ASP A 42 -5.49 -6.18 -9.67
CA ASP A 42 -5.90 -5.07 -8.81
C ASP A 42 -5.86 -5.52 -7.34
N LEU A 43 -5.10 -4.82 -6.49
CA LEU A 43 -4.98 -5.18 -5.07
C LEU A 43 -6.26 -4.89 -4.28
N SER A 44 -7.19 -4.11 -4.82
CA SER A 44 -8.50 -3.83 -4.20
C SER A 44 -9.29 -5.10 -3.89
N VAL A 45 -9.07 -6.19 -4.63
CA VAL A 45 -9.74 -7.49 -4.42
C VAL A 45 -9.38 -8.16 -3.10
N PHE A 46 -8.26 -7.77 -2.48
CA PHE A 46 -7.81 -8.32 -1.20
C PHE A 46 -8.24 -7.47 0.01
N LYS A 47 -9.01 -6.40 -0.23
CA LYS A 47 -9.42 -5.46 0.83
C LYS A 47 -10.27 -6.15 1.89
N GLY A 48 -9.98 -5.82 3.15
CA GLY A 48 -10.71 -6.36 4.30
C GLY A 48 -10.28 -7.77 4.72
N LYS A 49 -9.31 -8.37 4.03
CA LYS A 49 -8.71 -9.66 4.40
C LYS A 49 -7.24 -9.48 4.82
N PRO A 50 -6.69 -10.38 5.65
CA PRO A 50 -5.26 -10.37 5.94
C PRO A 50 -4.44 -10.59 4.66
N LEU A 51 -3.48 -9.69 4.41
CA LEU A 51 -2.57 -9.76 3.27
C LEU A 51 -1.11 -9.78 3.78
N LEU A 52 -0.37 -10.82 3.41
CA LEU A 52 1.07 -10.91 3.59
C LEU A 52 1.75 -10.66 2.24
N LEU A 53 2.41 -9.50 2.10
CA LEU A 53 3.19 -9.13 0.93
C LEU A 53 4.69 -9.31 1.21
N ILE A 54 5.40 -10.03 0.35
CA ILE A 54 6.83 -10.34 0.50
C ILE A 54 7.57 -9.93 -0.77
N ASN A 55 8.72 -9.27 -0.62
CA ASN A 55 9.70 -9.18 -1.70
C ASN A 55 10.68 -10.37 -1.58
N THR A 56 10.76 -11.20 -2.61
CA THR A 56 11.63 -12.38 -2.68
C THR A 56 12.79 -12.15 -3.65
N ALA A 57 13.83 -12.97 -3.49
CA ALA A 57 15.01 -12.97 -4.36
C ALA A 57 15.54 -14.41 -4.54
N SER A 58 15.85 -14.82 -5.75
CA SER A 58 16.30 -16.20 -6.08
C SER A 58 17.73 -16.53 -5.62
N ARG A 59 18.61 -15.53 -5.46
CA ARG A 59 20.03 -15.69 -5.08
C ARG A 59 20.34 -15.11 -3.70
N CYS A 60 19.33 -15.06 -2.83
CA CYS A 60 19.46 -14.53 -1.48
C CYS A 60 19.92 -15.61 -0.50
N GLY A 61 20.71 -15.25 0.51
CA GLY A 61 21.00 -16.16 1.63
C GLY A 61 19.75 -16.60 2.40
N PHE A 62 18.65 -15.87 2.24
CA PHE A 62 17.33 -16.17 2.82
C PHE A 62 16.41 -16.95 1.88
N THR A 63 16.86 -17.38 0.70
CA THR A 63 16.05 -18.22 -0.21
C THR A 63 15.47 -19.49 0.47
N PRO A 64 16.10 -20.14 1.49
CA PRO A 64 15.45 -21.22 2.24
C PRO A 64 14.11 -20.83 2.90
N GLN A 65 13.80 -19.54 3.08
CA GLN A 65 12.50 -19.08 3.57
C GLN A 65 11.32 -19.48 2.66
N TYR A 66 11.55 -19.81 1.39
CA TYR A 66 10.50 -20.32 0.51
C TYR A 66 9.81 -21.57 1.07
N GLU A 67 10.53 -22.45 1.78
CA GLU A 67 9.93 -23.62 2.42
C GLU A 67 8.93 -23.20 3.51
N GLY A 68 9.29 -22.20 4.31
CA GLY A 68 8.40 -21.60 5.31
C GLY A 68 7.17 -20.96 4.68
N LEU A 69 7.34 -20.23 3.58
CA LEU A 69 6.22 -19.61 2.84
C LEU A 69 5.29 -20.66 2.25
N GLN A 70 5.83 -21.74 1.67
CA GLN A 70 5.05 -22.88 1.16
C GLN A 70 4.25 -23.55 2.29
N LYS A 71 4.86 -23.72 3.46
CA LYS A 71 4.17 -24.26 4.63
C LYS A 71 3.03 -23.34 5.07
N LEU A 72 3.27 -22.03 5.16
CA LEU A 72 2.26 -21.02 5.50
C LEU A 72 1.08 -21.08 4.52
N PHE A 73 1.36 -21.12 3.21
CA PHE A 73 0.33 -21.28 2.19
C PHE A 73 -0.45 -22.59 2.39
N THR A 74 0.24 -23.70 2.57
CA THR A 74 -0.41 -25.02 2.74
C THR A 74 -1.35 -25.06 3.94
N GLU A 75 -0.93 -24.44 5.05
CA GLU A 75 -1.68 -24.35 6.30
C GLU A 75 -2.89 -23.41 6.19
N TYR A 76 -2.72 -22.24 5.57
CA TYR A 76 -3.72 -21.16 5.59
C TYR A 76 -4.52 -20.99 4.29
N ARG A 77 -4.24 -21.75 3.21
CA ARG A 77 -4.94 -21.63 1.90
C ARG A 77 -6.47 -21.81 1.94
N LYS A 78 -7.02 -22.34 3.04
CA LYS A 78 -8.47 -22.48 3.24
C LYS A 78 -9.07 -21.38 4.12
N THR A 79 -8.27 -20.39 4.51
CA THR A 79 -8.68 -19.23 5.31
C THR A 79 -8.68 -17.97 4.43
N ASP A 80 -8.91 -16.80 5.04
CA ASP A 80 -8.90 -15.51 4.34
C ASP A 80 -7.49 -14.91 4.15
N LEU A 81 -6.43 -15.57 4.64
CA LEU A 81 -5.06 -15.09 4.44
C LEU A 81 -4.65 -15.17 2.97
N THR A 82 -4.29 -14.03 2.38
CA THR A 82 -3.64 -13.96 1.06
C THR A 82 -2.15 -13.76 1.24
N ILE A 83 -1.35 -14.51 0.47
CA ILE A 83 0.12 -14.37 0.43
C ILE A 83 0.49 -13.96 -0.99
N ILE A 84 1.16 -12.81 -1.14
CA ILE A 84 1.71 -12.33 -2.41
C ILE A 84 3.23 -12.28 -2.28
N ALA A 85 3.93 -13.11 -3.04
CA ALA A 85 5.38 -13.05 -3.18
C ALA A 85 5.72 -12.37 -4.50
N THR A 86 6.42 -11.23 -4.42
CA THR A 86 6.90 -10.47 -5.59
C THR A 86 8.40 -10.60 -5.68
N THR A 87 8.95 -10.87 -6.86
CA THR A 87 10.40 -10.87 -7.06
C THR A 87 10.93 -9.45 -7.07
N SER A 88 12.08 -9.20 -6.44
CA SER A 88 12.70 -7.87 -6.41
C SER A 88 14.21 -7.96 -6.55
N ASN A 89 14.76 -7.17 -7.46
CA ASN A 89 16.21 -7.00 -7.59
C ASN A 89 16.76 -5.76 -6.86
N SER A 90 16.00 -5.13 -5.96
CA SER A 90 16.44 -3.94 -5.20
C SER A 90 17.68 -4.19 -4.33
N PHE A 91 18.00 -5.46 -4.07
CA PHE A 91 19.16 -5.91 -3.31
C PHE A 91 20.23 -6.60 -4.18
N ASN A 92 20.13 -6.53 -5.52
CA ASN A 92 21.04 -7.18 -6.47
C ASN A 92 21.19 -8.70 -6.26
N GLN A 93 20.09 -9.37 -5.92
CA GLN A 93 20.05 -10.79 -5.56
C GLN A 93 18.97 -11.57 -6.32
N GLU A 94 18.28 -10.96 -7.27
CA GLU A 94 17.37 -11.68 -8.18
C GLU A 94 18.08 -12.00 -9.49
N TYR A 95 17.55 -12.97 -10.26
CA TYR A 95 17.98 -13.17 -11.64
C TYR A 95 17.69 -11.93 -12.47
N SER A 96 18.64 -11.59 -13.35
CA SER A 96 18.55 -10.48 -14.30
C SER A 96 17.67 -10.80 -15.49
#